data_AF-A0A9N9JN17-F1
#
_entry.id   AF-A0A9N9JN17-F1
#
_cell.length_a   1.000
_cell.length_b   1.000
_cell.length_c   1.000
_cell.angle_alpha   90.00
_cell.angle_beta   90.00
_cell.angle_gamma   90.00
#
_symmetry.space_group_name_H-M   'P 1'
#
loop_
_entity.id
_entity.type
_entity.pdbx_description
1 polymer ?
#
loop_
_entity_poly.entity_id
_entity_poly.type
_entity_poly.pdbx_seq_one_letter_code
_entity_poly.pdbx_strand_id
1 'polypeptide(L)' 'YMNGRMAEKMKEVAIVTGGNTGIGIITARELARKNAHVFVASRSKDR' A
#
# COMPACT_ATOMS: atom_id res chain seq x y z
N TYR A 1 29.66 -1.60 -21.55
CA TYR A 1 28.47 -2.47 -21.49
C TYR A 1 27.81 -2.26 -20.14
N MET A 2 26.70 -1.51 -20.13
CA MET A 2 26.00 -1.10 -18.90
C MET A 2 25.42 -2.32 -18.18
N ASN A 3 25.68 -2.42 -16.88
CA ASN A 3 25.19 -3.50 -16.01
C ASN A 3 23.69 -3.27 -15.70
N GLY A 4 22.83 -3.64 -16.65
CA GLY A 4 21.39 -3.36 -16.65
C GLY A 4 20.53 -4.20 -15.70
N ARG A 5 21.08 -4.83 -14.67
CA ARG A 5 20.26 -5.41 -13.59
C ARG A 5 19.94 -4.32 -12.58
N MET A 6 19.02 -3.44 -12.97
CA MET A 6 18.22 -2.72 -11.98
C MET A 6 17.50 -3.79 -11.17
N ALA A 7 17.81 -3.90 -9.87
CA ALA A 7 17.09 -4.81 -9.01
C ALA A 7 15.60 -4.47 -9.08
N GLU A 8 14.78 -5.41 -9.55
CA GLU A 8 13.34 -5.28 -9.47
C GLU A 8 13.00 -5.11 -7.99
N LYS A 9 12.57 -3.92 -7.59
CA LYS A 9 12.26 -3.63 -6.19
C LYS A 9 11.14 -4.57 -5.78
N MET A 10 11.38 -5.42 -4.78
CA MET A 10 10.35 -6.31 -4.25
C MET A 10 9.14 -5.47 -3.86
N LYS A 11 7.96 -5.94 -4.26
CA LYS A 11 6.70 -5.25 -4.01
C LYS A 11 6.45 -5.21 -2.50
N GLU A 12 6.39 -4.02 -1.92
CA GLU A 12 6.17 -3.84 -0.49
C GLU A 12 4.73 -4.23 -0.14
N VAL A 13 4.53 -4.87 1.02
CA VAL A 13 3.19 -5.24 1.51
C VAL A 13 2.89 -4.43 2.77
N ALA A 14 1.69 -3.85 2.85
CA ALA A 14 1.26 -3.05 3.99
C ALA A 14 -0.15 -3.44 4.45
N ILE A 15 -0.40 -3.35 5.76
CA ILE A 15 -1.73 -3.47 6.35
C ILE A 15 -2.07 -2.13 6.99
N VAL A 16 -3.22 -1.55 6.64
CA VAL A 16 -3.72 -0.30 7.23
C VAL A 16 -4.96 -0.60 8.06
N THR A 17 -4.83 -0.45 9.38
CA THR A 17 -5.96 -0.56 10.33
C THR A 17 -6.74 0.75 10.40
N GLY A 18 -8.08 0.68 10.46
CA GLY A 18 -8.94 1.87 10.40
C GLY A 18 -8.91 2.55 9.03
N GLY A 19 -8.59 1.80 7.97
CA GLY A 19 -8.30 2.35 6.65
C GLY A 19 -9.51 2.68 5.77
N ASN A 20 -10.74 2.59 6.29
CA ASN A 20 -11.93 2.87 5.48
C ASN A 20 -12.34 4.35 5.46
N THR A 21 -11.91 5.16 6.44
CA THR A 21 -12.25 6.59 6.51
C THR A 21 -11.06 7.45 6.91
N GLY A 22 -11.26 8.77 6.86
CA GLY A 22 -10.35 9.77 7.43
C GLY A 22 -8.93 9.66 6.91
N ILE A 23 -7.96 9.67 7.82
CA ILE A 23 -6.54 9.58 7.46
C ILE A 23 -6.20 8.19 6.92
N GLY A 24 -6.84 7.14 7.45
CA GLY A 24 -6.55 5.75 7.09
C GLY A 24 -6.76 5.46 5.60
N ILE A 25 -7.85 5.96 5.00
CA ILE A 25 -8.10 5.76 3.56
C ILE A 25 -7.08 6.50 2.69
N ILE A 26 -6.64 7.69 3.10
CA ILE A 26 -5.60 8.43 2.40
C ILE A 26 -4.26 7.69 2.52
N THR A 27 -3.89 7.22 3.71
CA THR A 27 -2.69 6.42 3.93
C THR A 27 -2.65 5.16 3.06
N ALA A 28 -3.74 4.39 3.04
CA ALA A 28 -3.85 3.20 2.20
C ALA A 28 -3.69 3.53 0.70
N ARG A 29 -4.31 4.63 0.24
CA ARG A 29 -4.22 5.07 -1.15
C ARG A 29 -2.81 5.52 -1.53
N GLU A 30 -2.14 6.30 -0.69
CA GLU A 30 -0.77 6.75 -0.97
C GLU A 30 0.25 5.60 -0.92
N LEU A 31 0.04 4.59 -0.07
CA LEU A 31 0.85 3.36 -0.09
C LEU A 31 0.65 2.58 -1.40
N ALA A 32 -0.59 2.41 -1.85
CA ALA A 32 -0.88 1.74 -3.12
C ALA A 32 -0.27 2.49 -4.32
N ARG A 33 -0.31 3.82 -4.32
CA ARG A 33 0.35 4.67 -5.34
C ARG A 33 1.87 4.50 -5.39
N LYS A 34 2.48 4.10 -4.28
CA LYS A 34 3.92 3.78 -4.18
C LYS A 34 4.22 2.32 -4.53
N ASN A 35 3.33 1.63 -5.25
CA ASN A 35 3.41 0.23 -5.64
C ASN A 35 3.35 -0.79 -4.49
N ALA A 36 2.89 -0.39 -3.29
CA ALA A 36 2.65 -1.36 -2.24
C ALA A 36 1.38 -2.19 -2.52
N HIS A 37 1.38 -3.46 -2.14
CA HIS A 37 0.17 -4.25 -2.01
C HIS A 37 -0.44 -3.98 -0.63
N VAL A 38 -1.62 -3.35 -0.60
CA VAL A 38 -2.21 -2.82 0.62
C VAL A 38 -3.44 -3.61 1.00
N PHE A 39 -3.45 -4.17 2.21
CA PHE A 39 -4.64 -4.70 2.86
C PHE A 39 -5.24 -3.64 3.77
N VAL A 40 -6.53 -3.37 3.61
CA VAL A 40 -7.26 -2.46 4.50
C VAL A 40 -8.03 -3.30 5.51
N ALA A 41 -7.80 -3.04 6.79
CA ALA A 41 -8.47 -3.69 7.90
C ALA A 41 -9.29 -2.67 8.68
N SER A 42 -10.58 -2.91 8.80
CA SER A 42 -11.52 -2.05 9.54
C SER A 42 -12.55 -2.92 10.26
N ARG A 43 -13.18 -2.38 11.30
CA ARG A 43 -14.21 -3.11 12.07
C ARG A 43 -15.48 -3.34 11.26
N SER A 44 -15.79 -2.42 10.36
CA SER A 44 -16.94 -2.46 9.44
C SER A 44 -16.40 -2.42 8.02
N LYS A 45 -17.07 -3.06 7.06
CA LYS A 45 -16.62 -3.08 5.66
C LYS A 45 -17.16 -1.87 4.87
N ASP A 46 -18.29 -1.37 5.33
CA ASP A 46 -19.18 -0.37 4.74
C ASP A 46 -18.91 1.07 5.24
N ARG A 47 -18.30 1.20 6.42
CA ARG A 47 -17.81 2.47 6.95
C ARG A 47 -16.34 2.61 6.73
#